data_AF-A0A949NHC0-F1
#
_entry.id   AF-A0A949NHC0-F1
#
_cell.length_a   1.000
_cell.length_b   1.000
_cell.length_c   1.000
_cell.angle_alpha   90.00
_cell.angle_beta   90.00
_cell.angle_gamma   90.00
#
_symmetry.space_group_name_H-M   'P 1'
#
loop_
_entity.id
_entity.type
_entity.pdbx_description
1 polymer ?
#
loop_
_entity_poly.entity_id
_entity_poly.type
_entity_poly.pdbx_seq_one_letter_code
_entity_poly.pdbx_strand_id
1 'polypeptide(L)'
;MIEAHVVNTENRHLYSHEFEEFLRRRHDYYAVANRWVPISDDGLELDPFDTPQATYMLGMLGGRVVTSARLMPTSLPNLVSEEFPHMCENIGLPRREDWADWTRTYVLPEYRGVGSTGILGQMFCAVMEYCVEEGITHVGGVLQQYLLKRWLDMGWKVIPAGMPRMLSGDWCLVAYIEVNQTALETGRRHASVNRPLLVRNGAQRPFLEPGKRPVMEANP
;
A
#
# COMPACT_ATOMS: atom_id res chain seq x y z
N MET A 1 -10.72 -7.53 -13.44
CA MET A 1 -9.68 -7.34 -12.41
C MET A 1 -8.83 -6.16 -12.82
N ILE A 2 -8.30 -5.41 -11.86
CA ILE A 2 -7.39 -4.29 -12.13
C ILE A 2 -6.11 -4.76 -12.83
N GLU A 3 -5.45 -3.81 -13.47
CA GLU A 3 -4.03 -3.87 -13.80
C GLU A 3 -3.31 -2.98 -12.80
N ALA A 4 -2.44 -3.54 -11.96
CA ALA A 4 -1.71 -2.79 -10.94
C ALA A 4 -0.34 -2.41 -11.49
N HIS A 5 -0.25 -1.22 -12.09
CA HIS A 5 0.97 -0.73 -12.68
C HIS A 5 1.96 -0.30 -11.61
N VAL A 6 3.14 -0.92 -11.60
CA VAL A 6 4.23 -0.56 -10.69
C VAL A 6 4.95 0.66 -11.26
N VAL A 7 4.90 1.77 -10.51
CA VAL A 7 5.46 3.06 -10.90
C VAL A 7 6.46 3.53 -9.86
N ASN A 8 7.68 3.86 -10.28
CA ASN A 8 8.72 4.46 -9.45
C ASN A 8 9.48 5.52 -10.26
N THR A 9 10.53 6.09 -9.68
CA THR A 9 11.27 7.21 -10.30
C THR A 9 11.82 6.88 -11.69
N GLU A 10 12.13 5.61 -11.99
CA GLU A 10 12.75 5.18 -13.25
C GLU A 10 11.75 5.11 -14.41
N ASN A 11 10.47 4.83 -14.14
CA ASN A 11 9.45 4.68 -15.17
C ASN A 11 8.27 5.66 -15.07
N ARG A 12 8.22 6.55 -14.06
CA ARG A 12 7.11 7.51 -13.89
C ARG A 12 6.85 8.35 -15.14
N HIS A 13 7.88 8.65 -15.92
CA HIS A 13 7.76 9.38 -17.19
C HIS A 13 6.88 8.68 -18.24
N LEU A 14 6.65 7.35 -18.11
CA LEU A 14 5.74 6.58 -18.95
C LEU A 14 4.27 6.66 -18.49
N TYR A 15 4.02 7.29 -17.34
CA TYR A 15 2.72 7.35 -16.66
C TYR A 15 2.32 8.79 -16.30
N SER A 16 2.81 9.79 -17.03
CA SER A 16 2.61 11.20 -16.63
C SER A 16 1.14 11.57 -16.42
N HIS A 17 0.26 11.11 -17.31
CA HIS A 17 -1.17 11.39 -17.23
C HIS A 17 -1.84 10.64 -16.07
N GLU A 18 -1.56 9.34 -15.94
CA GLU A 18 -2.10 8.48 -14.90
C GLU A 18 -1.62 8.89 -13.50
N PHE A 19 -0.36 9.32 -13.40
CA PHE A 19 0.21 9.77 -12.14
C PHE A 19 -0.39 11.12 -11.71
N GLU A 20 -0.63 12.05 -12.65
CA GLU A 20 -1.38 13.27 -12.34
C GLU A 20 -2.83 12.96 -11.93
N GLU A 21 -3.53 12.07 -12.65
CA GLU A 21 -4.88 11.62 -12.25
C GLU A 21 -4.84 11.07 -10.83
N PHE A 22 -3.88 10.19 -10.52
CA PHE A 22 -3.69 9.65 -9.17
C PHE A 22 -3.56 10.73 -8.10
N LEU A 23 -2.75 11.78 -8.32
CA LEU A 23 -2.59 12.88 -7.37
C LEU A 23 -3.87 13.71 -7.20
N ARG A 24 -4.66 13.90 -8.27
CA ARG A 24 -5.97 14.55 -8.20
C ARG A 24 -6.98 13.71 -7.41
N ARG A 25 -7.04 12.41 -7.65
CA ARG A 25 -7.91 11.50 -6.89
C ARG A 25 -7.52 11.40 -5.42
N ARG A 26 -6.22 11.46 -5.11
CA ARG A 26 -5.74 11.58 -3.74
C ARG A 26 -6.28 12.86 -3.08
N HIS A 27 -6.22 14.00 -3.76
CA HIS A 27 -6.78 15.25 -3.26
C HIS A 27 -8.28 15.14 -2.97
N ASP A 28 -9.06 14.64 -3.94
CA ASP A 28 -10.50 14.40 -3.78
C ASP A 28 -10.79 13.50 -2.55
N TYR A 29 -10.01 12.45 -2.35
CA TYR A 29 -10.22 11.50 -1.27
C TYR A 29 -9.74 12.04 0.09
N TYR A 30 -8.47 12.43 0.20
CA TYR A 30 -7.83 12.74 1.49
C TYR A 30 -8.12 14.16 1.95
N ALA A 31 -8.13 15.15 1.05
CA ALA A 31 -8.34 16.56 1.40
C ALA A 31 -9.84 16.93 1.40
N VAL A 32 -10.57 16.59 0.34
CA VAL A 32 -11.95 17.04 0.16
C VAL A 32 -12.95 16.16 0.92
N ALA A 33 -12.97 14.85 0.64
CA ALA A 33 -13.96 13.94 1.21
C ALA A 33 -13.71 13.63 2.69
N ASN A 34 -12.48 13.29 3.05
CA ASN A 34 -12.14 12.86 4.41
C ASN A 34 -11.56 13.96 5.31
N ARG A 35 -11.08 15.08 4.72
CA ARG A 35 -10.50 16.22 5.46
C ARG A 35 -9.34 15.83 6.39
N TRP A 36 -8.52 14.87 5.96
CA TRP A 36 -7.34 14.43 6.71
C TRP A 36 -6.12 15.30 6.46
N VAL A 37 -6.09 15.98 5.30
CA VAL A 37 -5.00 16.89 4.91
C VAL A 37 -5.60 18.21 4.37
N PRO A 38 -4.83 19.31 4.36
CA PRO A 38 -5.27 20.57 3.77
C PRO A 38 -5.58 20.44 2.27
N ILE A 39 -6.51 21.27 1.78
CA ILE A 39 -6.80 21.43 0.36
C ILE A 39 -5.67 22.23 -0.28
N SER A 40 -5.06 21.70 -1.34
CA SER A 40 -4.09 22.43 -2.17
C SER A 40 -4.78 23.22 -3.28
N ASP A 41 -4.13 24.33 -3.71
CA ASP A 41 -4.64 25.23 -4.74
C ASP A 41 -4.63 24.62 -6.15
N ASP A 42 -3.68 23.74 -6.43
CA ASP A 42 -3.52 23.07 -7.73
C ASP A 42 -4.38 21.79 -7.88
N GLY A 43 -5.05 21.39 -6.79
CA GLY A 43 -5.87 20.19 -6.72
C GLY A 43 -5.05 18.91 -6.73
N LEU A 44 -3.76 18.96 -6.37
CA LEU A 44 -2.88 17.79 -6.26
C LEU A 44 -2.55 17.53 -4.79
N GLU A 45 -2.60 16.26 -4.36
CA GLU A 45 -2.17 15.89 -3.01
C GLU A 45 -0.80 15.21 -3.05
N LEU A 46 0.20 15.93 -2.54
CA LEU A 46 1.57 15.47 -2.33
C LEU A 46 1.93 15.67 -0.85
N ASP A 47 2.70 14.75 -0.29
CA ASP A 47 3.27 14.86 1.05
C ASP A 47 4.81 14.69 1.02
N PRO A 48 5.51 14.93 2.14
CA PRO A 48 6.97 14.78 2.20
C PRO A 48 7.50 13.36 1.89
N PHE A 49 6.63 12.35 1.84
CA PHE A 49 6.98 10.97 1.56
C PHE A 49 6.79 10.59 0.08
N ASP A 50 6.32 11.52 -0.77
CA ASP A 50 6.31 11.37 -2.23
C ASP A 50 7.72 11.55 -2.84
N THR A 51 8.68 10.79 -2.34
CA THR A 51 10.10 10.89 -2.68
C THR A 51 10.49 9.98 -3.87
N PRO A 52 11.72 10.11 -4.42
CA PRO A 52 12.22 9.17 -5.43
C PRO A 52 12.34 7.71 -4.97
N GLN A 53 12.28 7.45 -3.66
CA GLN A 53 12.32 6.10 -3.08
C GLN A 53 10.94 5.45 -3.00
N ALA A 54 9.87 6.23 -3.18
CA ALA A 54 8.51 5.71 -3.15
C ALA A 54 8.21 4.85 -4.39
N THR A 55 7.65 3.67 -4.14
CA THR A 55 7.05 2.85 -5.20
C THR A 55 5.54 2.94 -5.11
N TYR A 56 4.90 3.20 -6.23
CA TYR A 56 3.46 3.33 -6.36
C TYR A 56 2.91 2.14 -7.13
N MET A 57 1.71 1.72 -6.79
CA MET A 57 0.90 0.83 -7.59
C MET A 57 -0.35 1.60 -8.01
N LEU A 58 -0.50 1.85 -9.31
CA LEU A 58 -1.70 2.46 -9.87
C LEU A 58 -2.62 1.34 -10.35
N GLY A 59 -3.73 1.11 -9.64
CA GLY A 59 -4.71 0.11 -10.00
C GLY A 59 -5.65 0.68 -11.06
N MET A 60 -5.55 0.15 -12.27
CA MET A 60 -6.24 0.67 -13.45
C MET A 60 -7.32 -0.27 -13.98
N LEU A 61 -8.38 0.33 -14.53
CA LEU A 61 -9.40 -0.35 -15.32
C LEU A 61 -9.70 0.46 -16.57
N GLY A 62 -9.53 -0.15 -17.74
CA GLY A 62 -9.81 0.51 -19.03
C GLY A 62 -9.06 1.83 -19.20
N GLY A 63 -7.80 1.90 -18.75
CA GLY A 63 -6.96 3.10 -18.83
C GLY A 63 -7.18 4.15 -17.73
N ARG A 64 -8.10 3.94 -16.79
CA ARG A 64 -8.41 4.89 -15.71
C ARG A 64 -7.85 4.42 -14.37
N VAL A 65 -7.30 5.32 -13.56
CA VAL A 65 -6.86 5.01 -12.19
C VAL A 65 -8.08 4.93 -11.26
N VAL A 66 -8.33 3.74 -10.69
CA VAL A 66 -9.51 3.49 -9.82
C VAL A 66 -9.16 3.20 -8.36
N THR A 67 -7.90 2.85 -8.11
CA THR A 67 -7.33 2.60 -6.77
C THR A 67 -5.82 2.81 -6.83
N SER A 68 -5.18 2.89 -5.68
CA SER A 68 -3.73 2.98 -5.60
C SER A 68 -3.15 2.37 -4.34
N ALA A 69 -1.83 2.31 -4.28
CA ALA A 69 -1.03 2.13 -3.07
C ALA A 69 0.32 2.84 -3.25
N ARG A 70 0.92 3.28 -2.15
CA ARG A 70 2.31 3.75 -2.09
C ARG A 70 3.07 2.96 -1.03
N LEU A 71 4.23 2.43 -1.39
CA LEU A 71 5.16 1.72 -0.52
C LEU A 71 6.44 2.52 -0.31
N MET A 72 6.89 2.59 0.94
CA MET A 72 8.15 3.22 1.37
C MET A 72 8.92 2.27 2.30
N PRO A 73 10.24 2.12 2.17
CA PRO A 73 11.03 1.33 3.13
C PRO A 73 10.93 1.93 4.54
N THR A 74 10.68 1.11 5.55
CA THR A 74 10.59 1.61 6.95
C THR A 74 11.94 2.09 7.51
N SER A 75 13.05 1.74 6.85
CA SER A 75 14.39 2.26 7.15
C SER A 75 14.57 3.74 6.80
N LEU A 76 13.68 4.31 5.98
CA LEU A 76 13.65 5.73 5.60
C LEU A 76 12.51 6.46 6.33
N PRO A 77 12.56 7.80 6.43
CA PRO A 77 11.44 8.60 6.92
C PRO A 77 10.15 8.27 6.17
N ASN A 78 9.09 7.93 6.92
CA ASN A 78 7.79 7.52 6.41
C ASN A 78 6.67 8.00 7.36
N LEU A 79 5.41 7.78 6.98
CA LEU A 79 4.28 8.31 7.73
C LEU A 79 4.25 7.80 9.18
N VAL A 80 4.56 6.52 9.39
CA VAL A 80 4.59 5.95 10.74
C VAL A 80 5.75 6.49 11.56
N SER A 81 6.94 6.66 10.99
CA SER A 81 8.11 7.15 11.74
C SER A 81 7.99 8.61 12.15
N GLU A 82 7.41 9.45 11.29
CA GLU A 82 7.37 10.89 11.52
C GLU A 82 6.11 11.33 12.29
N GLU A 83 4.94 10.75 11.98
CA GLU A 83 3.66 11.23 12.54
C GLU A 83 3.10 10.31 13.63
N PHE A 84 3.31 8.99 13.49
CA PHE A 84 2.70 7.99 14.37
C PHE A 84 3.67 7.07 15.15
N PRO A 85 4.90 7.51 15.55
CA PRO A 85 5.84 6.61 16.22
C PRO A 85 5.33 6.14 17.59
N HIS A 86 4.47 6.94 18.21
CA HIS A 86 3.82 6.66 19.50
C HIS A 86 2.71 5.59 19.42
N MET A 87 2.41 5.06 18.24
CA MET A 87 1.45 3.96 17.99
C MET A 87 2.13 2.61 17.74
N CYS A 88 3.43 2.50 18.00
CA CYS A 88 4.24 1.30 17.80
C CYS A 88 4.74 0.69 19.14
N GLU A 89 3.99 0.82 20.22
CA GLU A 89 4.39 0.40 21.57
C GLU A 89 4.64 -1.11 21.76
N ASN A 90 4.06 -1.99 20.93
CA ASN A 90 4.17 -3.44 21.08
C ASN A 90 5.43 -4.01 20.40
N ILE A 91 5.85 -3.43 19.28
CA ILE A 91 6.98 -3.96 18.47
C ILE A 91 8.13 -2.97 18.31
N GLY A 92 7.97 -1.74 18.81
CA GLY A 92 8.86 -0.62 18.52
C GLY A 92 8.64 -0.06 17.11
N LEU A 93 9.21 1.12 16.83
CA LEU A 93 9.14 1.72 15.50
C LEU A 93 9.99 0.88 14.51
N PRO A 94 9.40 0.32 13.43
CA PRO A 94 10.17 -0.42 12.45
C PRO A 94 11.17 0.47 11.72
N ARG A 95 12.41 0.01 11.63
CA ARG A 95 13.50 0.65 10.87
C ARG A 95 14.25 -0.40 10.06
N ARG A 96 13.58 -0.95 9.06
CA ARG A 96 14.05 -2.10 8.28
C ARG A 96 13.87 -1.86 6.79
N GLU A 97 14.88 -2.26 6.01
CA GLU A 97 14.81 -2.15 4.55
C GLU A 97 13.85 -3.19 3.95
N ASP A 98 13.76 -4.37 4.56
CA ASP A 98 12.88 -5.47 4.15
C ASP A 98 11.43 -5.32 4.67
N TRP A 99 11.09 -4.17 5.25
CA TRP A 99 9.73 -3.83 5.68
C TRP A 99 9.25 -2.60 4.93
N ALA A 100 7.99 -2.59 4.52
CA ALA A 100 7.38 -1.49 3.78
C ALA A 100 6.24 -0.82 4.56
N ASP A 101 6.30 0.51 4.65
CA ASP A 101 5.20 1.38 5.02
C ASP A 101 4.26 1.56 3.81
N TRP A 102 2.97 1.25 3.98
CA TRP A 102 1.94 1.18 2.96
C TRP A 102 0.88 2.25 3.22
N THR A 103 0.82 3.23 2.33
CA THR A 103 -0.05 4.40 2.43
C THR A 103 -0.81 4.64 1.13
N ARG A 104 -1.70 5.64 1.15
CA ARG A 104 -2.39 6.17 -0.03
C ARG A 104 -3.22 5.15 -0.81
N THR A 105 -3.87 4.24 -0.08
CA THR A 105 -4.90 3.36 -0.64
C THR A 105 -6.26 4.02 -0.56
N TYR A 106 -6.89 4.20 -1.72
CA TYR A 106 -8.29 4.61 -1.86
C TYR A 106 -8.94 3.77 -2.95
N VAL A 107 -10.27 3.71 -2.95
CA VAL A 107 -11.06 3.20 -4.08
C VAL A 107 -12.06 4.27 -4.48
N LEU A 108 -12.14 4.57 -5.78
CA LEU A 108 -13.11 5.51 -6.30
C LEU A 108 -14.55 5.08 -5.94
N PRO A 109 -15.43 6.02 -5.55
CA PRO A 109 -16.76 5.70 -5.01
C PRO A 109 -17.58 4.72 -5.85
N GLU A 110 -17.57 4.87 -7.17
CA GLU A 110 -18.33 4.05 -8.11
C GLU A 110 -17.80 2.60 -8.23
N TYR A 111 -16.60 2.32 -7.72
CA TYR A 111 -15.99 0.99 -7.70
C TYR A 111 -15.92 0.38 -6.28
N ARG A 112 -16.51 1.03 -5.28
CA ARG A 112 -16.55 0.50 -3.91
C ARG A 112 -17.55 -0.65 -3.84
N GLY A 113 -17.03 -1.84 -3.55
CA GLY A 113 -17.82 -3.03 -3.23
C GLY A 113 -17.87 -3.29 -1.72
N VAL A 114 -18.81 -4.13 -1.30
CA VAL A 114 -18.85 -4.69 0.07
C VAL A 114 -17.91 -5.90 0.14
N GLY A 115 -17.16 -6.05 1.24
CA GLY A 115 -16.25 -7.18 1.44
C GLY A 115 -14.93 -7.09 0.65
N SER A 116 -14.10 -8.12 0.76
CA SER A 116 -12.72 -8.16 0.25
C SER A 116 -12.58 -8.74 -1.17
N THR A 117 -13.69 -8.89 -1.91
CA THR A 117 -13.72 -9.37 -3.30
C THR A 117 -13.71 -8.25 -4.34
N GLY A 118 -13.89 -7.00 -3.91
CA GLY A 118 -13.88 -5.82 -4.77
C GLY A 118 -12.49 -5.30 -5.13
N ILE A 119 -12.44 -4.12 -5.75
CA ILE A 119 -11.19 -3.45 -6.17
C ILE A 119 -10.19 -3.30 -5.02
N LEU A 120 -10.66 -3.02 -3.80
CA LEU A 120 -9.78 -2.94 -2.63
C LEU A 120 -9.04 -4.27 -2.37
N GLY A 121 -9.75 -5.40 -2.45
CA GLY A 121 -9.15 -6.71 -2.25
C GLY A 121 -8.19 -7.11 -3.36
N GLN A 122 -8.47 -6.69 -4.60
CA GLN A 122 -7.51 -6.85 -5.70
C GLN A 122 -6.26 -6.00 -5.46
N MET A 123 -6.41 -4.77 -4.96
CA MET A 123 -5.26 -3.93 -4.61
C MET A 123 -4.42 -4.53 -3.48
N PHE A 124 -5.08 -5.11 -2.47
CA PHE A 124 -4.41 -5.85 -1.40
C PHE A 124 -3.59 -7.02 -1.96
N CYS A 125 -4.15 -7.80 -2.88
CA CYS A 125 -3.43 -8.89 -3.54
C CYS A 125 -2.24 -8.38 -4.36
N ALA A 126 -2.39 -7.28 -5.09
CA ALA A 126 -1.31 -6.69 -5.87
C ALA A 126 -0.16 -6.17 -4.99
N VAL A 127 -0.46 -5.55 -3.84
CA VAL A 127 0.55 -5.15 -2.85
C VAL A 127 1.30 -6.37 -2.32
N MET A 128 0.58 -7.42 -1.91
CA MET A 128 1.19 -8.67 -1.45
C MET A 128 2.04 -9.34 -2.53
N GLU A 129 1.55 -9.37 -3.78
CA GLU A 129 2.27 -9.89 -4.94
C GLU A 129 3.59 -9.15 -5.16
N TYR A 130 3.57 -7.82 -5.11
CA TYR A 130 4.77 -7.00 -5.23
C TYR A 130 5.75 -7.26 -4.10
N CYS A 131 5.26 -7.33 -2.86
CA CYS A 131 6.09 -7.60 -1.71
C CYS A 131 6.79 -8.97 -1.79
N VAL A 132 6.09 -10.01 -2.24
CA VAL A 132 6.68 -11.34 -2.46
C VAL A 132 7.76 -11.28 -3.55
N GLU A 133 7.48 -10.65 -4.70
CA GLU A 133 8.46 -10.55 -5.81
C GLU A 133 9.74 -9.78 -5.44
N GLU A 134 9.61 -8.74 -4.62
CA GLU A 134 10.73 -7.89 -4.21
C GLU A 134 11.48 -8.40 -2.98
N GLY A 135 10.97 -9.44 -2.30
CA GLY A 135 11.57 -10.00 -1.08
C GLY A 135 11.30 -9.17 0.18
N ILE A 136 10.24 -8.37 0.18
CA ILE A 136 9.75 -7.65 1.37
C ILE A 136 9.18 -8.69 2.33
N THR A 137 9.54 -8.64 3.61
CA THR A 137 9.09 -9.63 4.61
C THR A 137 7.85 -9.16 5.35
N HIS A 138 7.64 -7.85 5.46
CA HIS A 138 6.48 -7.25 6.12
C HIS A 138 6.02 -5.99 5.41
N VAL A 139 4.71 -5.80 5.31
CA VAL A 139 4.11 -4.59 4.74
C VAL A 139 2.96 -4.12 5.62
N GLY A 140 2.73 -2.82 5.73
CA GLY A 140 1.65 -2.29 6.56
C GLY A 140 1.91 -0.85 6.91
N GLY A 141 1.30 -0.33 7.97
CA GLY A 141 1.42 1.07 8.32
C GLY A 141 0.27 1.51 9.19
N VAL A 142 -0.01 2.81 9.22
CA VAL A 142 -1.23 3.34 9.84
C VAL A 142 -2.45 3.06 8.96
N LEU A 143 -3.50 2.51 9.55
CA LEU A 143 -4.73 2.11 8.86
C LEU A 143 -5.96 2.37 9.72
N GLN A 144 -7.10 2.64 9.06
CA GLN A 144 -8.40 2.60 9.71
C GLN A 144 -8.69 1.17 10.22
N GLN A 145 -9.20 1.06 11.44
CA GLN A 145 -9.32 -0.22 12.16
C GLN A 145 -10.14 -1.28 11.41
N TYR A 146 -11.15 -0.89 10.62
CA TYR A 146 -11.94 -1.86 9.87
C TYR A 146 -11.13 -2.60 8.78
N LEU A 147 -10.01 -2.03 8.31
CA LEU A 147 -9.13 -2.69 7.34
C LEU A 147 -8.42 -3.90 7.96
N LEU A 148 -8.19 -3.91 9.28
CA LEU A 148 -7.64 -5.05 10.01
C LEU A 148 -8.50 -6.30 9.80
N LYS A 149 -9.83 -6.16 9.92
CA LYS A 149 -10.76 -7.27 9.70
C LYS A 149 -10.66 -7.82 8.28
N ARG A 150 -10.45 -6.96 7.28
CA ARG A 150 -10.29 -7.39 5.88
C ARG A 150 -9.02 -8.18 5.65
N TRP A 151 -7.90 -7.80 6.28
CA TRP A 151 -6.66 -8.56 6.26
C TRP A 151 -6.82 -9.93 6.95
N LEU A 152 -7.49 -9.97 8.11
CA LEU A 152 -7.79 -11.22 8.81
C LEU A 152 -8.70 -12.15 7.97
N ASP A 153 -9.69 -11.60 7.27
CA ASP A 153 -10.57 -12.38 6.37
C ASP A 153 -9.81 -13.01 5.20
N MET A 154 -8.71 -12.39 4.76
CA MET A 154 -7.80 -12.95 3.76
C MET A 154 -6.87 -14.03 4.33
N GLY A 155 -6.97 -14.35 5.63
CA GLY A 155 -6.11 -15.31 6.31
C GLY A 155 -4.70 -14.79 6.56
N TRP A 156 -4.48 -13.47 6.52
CA TRP A 156 -3.16 -12.88 6.71
C TRP A 156 -2.80 -12.82 8.19
N LYS A 157 -1.52 -13.11 8.49
CA LYS A 157 -0.98 -12.93 9.83
C LYS A 157 -0.64 -11.46 10.04
N VAL A 158 -1.46 -10.81 10.87
CA VAL A 158 -1.32 -9.39 11.20
C VAL A 158 -0.62 -9.22 12.55
N ILE A 159 0.29 -8.28 12.62
CA ILE A 159 1.07 -7.86 13.78
C ILE A 159 0.65 -6.42 14.13
N PRO A 160 -0.26 -6.21 15.09
CA PRO A 160 -0.58 -4.89 15.60
C PRO A 160 0.65 -4.28 16.29
N ALA A 161 1.12 -3.13 15.78
CA ALA A 161 2.27 -2.45 16.34
C ALA A 161 1.94 -1.73 17.66
N GLY A 162 0.66 -1.42 17.90
CA GLY A 162 0.18 -0.76 19.11
C GLY A 162 -1.34 -0.77 19.21
N MET A 163 -1.87 -0.06 20.20
CA MET A 163 -3.31 0.05 20.44
C MET A 163 -3.97 1.04 19.47
N PRO A 164 -5.25 0.80 19.08
CA PRO A 164 -6.00 1.77 18.30
C PRO A 164 -6.16 3.12 19.00
N ARG A 165 -6.13 4.20 18.24
CA ARG A 165 -6.35 5.58 18.68
C ARG A 165 -7.33 6.30 17.76
N MET A 166 -8.03 7.29 18.29
CA MET A 166 -8.92 8.14 17.50
C MET A 166 -8.11 9.20 16.74
N LEU A 167 -8.14 9.16 15.41
CA LEU A 167 -7.49 10.14 14.53
C LEU A 167 -8.55 10.73 13.60
N SER A 168 -8.75 12.05 13.66
CA SER A 168 -9.72 12.77 12.81
C SER A 168 -11.13 12.16 12.77
N GLY A 169 -11.58 11.55 13.88
CA GLY A 169 -12.90 10.94 14.03
C GLY A 169 -12.98 9.46 13.67
N ASP A 170 -11.89 8.86 13.19
CA ASP A 170 -11.80 7.42 12.91
C ASP A 170 -10.90 6.68 13.91
N TRP A 171 -11.26 5.44 14.24
CA TRP A 171 -10.34 4.55 14.93
C TRP A 171 -9.28 4.04 13.97
N CYS A 172 -8.02 4.34 14.28
CA CYS A 172 -6.86 3.93 13.50
C CYS A 172 -5.85 3.22 14.39
N LEU A 173 -5.05 2.33 13.81
CA LEU A 173 -3.92 1.68 14.47
C LEU A 173 -2.75 1.57 13.49
N VAL A 174 -1.56 1.27 13.99
CA VAL A 174 -0.45 0.82 13.16
C VAL A 174 -0.39 -0.70 13.22
N ALA A 175 -0.34 -1.35 12.05
CA ALA A 175 -0.17 -2.80 11.97
C ALA A 175 0.57 -3.21 10.69
N TYR A 176 1.28 -4.33 10.77
CA TYR A 176 2.01 -4.93 9.66
C TYR A 176 1.51 -6.36 9.41
N ILE A 177 1.60 -6.82 8.16
CA ILE A 177 1.29 -8.20 7.78
C ILE A 177 2.56 -8.91 7.36
N GLU A 178 2.67 -10.19 7.70
CA GLU A 178 3.74 -11.03 7.18
C GLU A 178 3.52 -11.28 5.69
N VAL A 179 4.58 -11.10 4.91
CA VAL A 179 4.59 -11.33 3.47
C VAL A 179 5.16 -12.70 3.19
N ASN A 180 4.38 -13.53 2.51
CA ASN A 180 4.81 -14.84 2.02
C ASN A 180 3.85 -15.34 0.94
N GLN A 181 4.25 -16.43 0.28
CA GLN A 181 3.48 -17.06 -0.79
C GLN A 181 2.09 -17.54 -0.31
N THR A 182 2.01 -18.08 0.91
CA THR A 182 0.73 -18.51 1.51
C THR A 182 -0.24 -17.34 1.64
N ALA A 183 0.21 -16.19 2.15
CA ALA A 183 -0.61 -14.99 2.28
C ALA A 183 -1.09 -14.47 0.92
N LEU A 184 -0.23 -14.52 -0.10
CA LEU A 184 -0.61 -14.18 -1.47
C LEU A 184 -1.71 -15.11 -2.00
N GLU A 185 -1.57 -16.42 -1.81
CA GLU A 185 -2.53 -17.42 -2.29
C GLU A 185 -3.88 -17.35 -1.59
N THR A 186 -3.89 -17.20 -0.25
CA THR A 186 -5.13 -17.05 0.52
C THR A 186 -5.83 -15.74 0.18
N GLY A 187 -5.08 -14.65 0.05
CA GLY A 187 -5.58 -13.35 -0.39
C GLY A 187 -6.22 -13.43 -1.78
N ARG A 188 -5.53 -14.03 -2.75
CA ARG A 188 -6.05 -14.23 -4.12
C ARG A 188 -7.33 -15.05 -4.14
N ARG A 189 -7.36 -16.17 -3.41
CA ARG A 189 -8.56 -17.02 -3.31
C ARG A 189 -9.73 -16.25 -2.72
N HIS A 190 -9.50 -15.52 -1.63
CA HIS A 190 -10.53 -14.73 -0.97
C HIS A 190 -11.04 -13.58 -1.87
N ALA A 191 -10.13 -12.90 -2.58
CA ALA A 191 -10.45 -11.78 -3.47
C ALA A 191 -10.93 -12.21 -4.87
N SER A 192 -11.06 -13.52 -5.15
CA SER A 192 -11.36 -14.06 -6.48
C SER A 192 -10.39 -13.58 -7.58
N VAL A 193 -9.13 -13.39 -7.21
CA VAL A 193 -8.04 -13.05 -8.13
C VAL A 193 -7.42 -14.34 -8.65
N ASN A 194 -7.55 -14.58 -9.96
CA ASN A 194 -7.11 -15.82 -10.59
C ASN A 194 -5.91 -15.65 -11.55
N ARG A 195 -5.31 -14.46 -11.58
CA ARG A 195 -4.11 -14.14 -12.36
C ARG A 195 -3.21 -13.15 -11.62
N PRO A 196 -1.93 -13.05 -11.97
CA PRO A 196 -1.09 -11.92 -11.58
C PRO A 196 -1.76 -10.59 -11.92
N LEU A 197 -1.63 -9.62 -11.01
CA LEU A 197 -2.21 -8.28 -11.17
C LEU A 197 -1.16 -7.25 -11.57
N LEU A 198 0.12 -7.48 -11.27
CA LEU A 198 1.16 -6.50 -11.53
C LEU A 198 1.44 -6.32 -13.02
N VAL A 199 1.64 -5.06 -13.40
CA VAL A 199 2.13 -4.67 -14.72
C VAL A 199 3.40 -3.85 -14.55
N ARG A 200 4.46 -4.27 -15.23
CA ARG A 200 5.77 -3.62 -15.19
C ARG A 200 6.13 -3.10 -16.58
N ASN A 201 6.16 -1.77 -16.72
CA ASN A 201 6.56 -1.09 -17.96
C ASN A 201 7.83 -0.27 -17.72
N GLY A 202 8.76 -0.34 -18.67
CA GLY A 202 10.03 0.38 -18.61
C GLY A 202 11.02 -0.18 -17.58
N ALA A 203 12.12 0.55 -17.37
CA ALA A 203 13.09 0.23 -16.34
C ALA A 203 12.46 0.39 -14.95
N GLN A 204 12.75 -0.53 -14.03
CA GLN A 204 12.25 -0.46 -12.66
C GLN A 204 13.39 -0.61 -11.68
N ARG A 205 13.41 0.30 -10.69
CA ARG A 205 14.21 0.13 -9.50
C ARG A 205 13.60 -0.94 -8.58
N PRO A 206 14.37 -1.97 -8.17
CA PRO A 206 13.95 -2.91 -7.13
C PRO A 206 13.63 -2.20 -5.81
N PHE A 207 12.70 -2.73 -5.01
CA PHE A 207 12.44 -2.18 -3.67
C PHE A 207 13.63 -2.41 -2.72
N LEU A 208 14.18 -3.62 -2.79
CA LEU A 208 15.39 -4.02 -2.07
C LEU A 208 16.58 -4.07 -3.03
N GLU A 209 17.71 -3.51 -2.60
CA GLU A 209 18.97 -3.69 -3.32
C GLU A 209 19.29 -5.20 -3.43
N PRO A 210 19.81 -5.70 -4.57
CA PRO A 210 19.95 -7.14 -4.82
C PRO A 210 20.70 -7.94 -3.75
N GLY A 211 21.64 -7.32 -3.03
CA GLY A 211 22.41 -7.94 -1.95
C GLY A 211 21.74 -7.91 -0.56
N LYS A 212 20.56 -7.31 -0.45
CA LYS A 212 19.83 -7.13 0.82
C LYS A 212 18.52 -7.89 0.91
N ARG A 213 18.20 -8.69 -0.11
CA ARG A 213 17.07 -9.62 -0.06
C ARG A 213 17.34 -10.68 1.01
N PRO A 214 16.49 -10.82 2.05
CA PRO A 214 16.66 -11.88 3.01
C PRO A 214 16.55 -13.24 2.31
N VAL A 215 17.36 -14.20 2.74
CA VAL A 215 17.21 -15.59 2.30
C VAL A 215 15.88 -16.08 2.86
N MET A 216 14.85 -16.19 2.01
CA MET A 216 13.61 -16.83 2.44
C MET A 216 13.90 -18.31 2.66
N GLU A 217 13.99 -18.73 3.93
CA GLU A 217 13.93 -20.14 4.26
C GLU A 217 12.57 -20.65 3.79
N ALA A 218 12.58 -21.61 2.86
CA ALA A 218 11.38 -22.34 2.48
C ALA A 218 10.88 -23.05 3.74
N ASN A 219 9.85 -22.50 4.39
CA ASN A 219 9.21 -23.23 5.48
C ASN A 219 8.62 -24.54 4.92
N PRO A 220 8.88 -25.68 5.57
CA PRO A 220 8.46 -27.00 5.10
C PRO A 220 6.94 -27.20 5.11
#